data_AF-A0A535V210-F1
#
_entry.id   AF-A0A535V210-F1
#
_cell.length_a   1.000
_cell.length_b   1.000
_cell.length_c   1.000
_cell.angle_alpha   90.00
_cell.angle_beta   90.00
_cell.angle_gamma   90.00
#
_symmetry.space_group_name_H-M   'P 1'
#
loop_
_entity.id
_entity.type
_entity.pdbx_description
1 polymer ?
#
loop_
_entity_poly.entity_id
_entity_poly.type
_entity_poly.pdbx_seq_one_letter_code
_entity_poly.pdbx_strand_id
1 'polypeptide(L)'
;MPEAYRGRQPPPRHVPRGVAVKRVHDVEAATLTMELPAERTDASFEAFFEDTCQRIVGIVAVATGDVAAAEDAVQDAYARALTRWGRVSRLDRPDLWVARVATRIAIDAWRRRRRETPLEAEMRASVHDDIDRLWVRWGLEGLSPMQRVTVILRHVEGRPVGEVAA
;
A
#
# COMPACT_ATOMS: atom_id res chain seq x y z
N MET A 1 -58.54 -6.97 29.09
CA MET A 1 -58.58 -8.17 28.21
C MET A 1 -59.45 -7.83 27.01
N PRO A 2 -59.09 -8.14 25.74
CA PRO A 2 -58.54 -9.41 25.22
C PRO A 2 -57.12 -9.26 24.60
N GLU A 3 -56.20 -10.24 24.59
CA GLU A 3 -56.19 -11.61 24.01
C GLU A 3 -55.99 -11.63 22.47
N ALA A 4 -54.74 -11.40 22.02
CA ALA A 4 -54.37 -11.54 20.60
C ALA A 4 -52.85 -11.78 20.31
N TYR A 5 -52.09 -12.39 21.23
CA TYR A 5 -50.68 -12.77 20.96
C TYR A 5 -50.53 -14.29 20.77
N ARG A 6 -50.98 -14.80 19.62
CA ARG A 6 -50.63 -16.15 19.16
C ARG A 6 -50.37 -16.12 17.65
N GLY A 7 -49.11 -16.27 17.24
CA GLY A 7 -48.79 -16.80 15.91
C GLY A 7 -48.16 -15.90 14.84
N ARG A 8 -47.38 -14.86 15.16
CA ARG A 8 -46.44 -14.27 14.18
C ARG A 8 -45.01 -14.30 14.70
N GLN A 9 -44.21 -15.23 14.18
CA GLN A 9 -42.75 -15.12 14.24
C GLN A 9 -42.32 -13.82 13.53
N PRO A 10 -41.44 -12.99 14.13
CA PRO A 10 -40.79 -11.92 13.40
C PRO A 10 -39.86 -12.50 12.32
N PRO A 11 -39.68 -11.84 11.17
CA PRO A 11 -38.84 -12.36 10.09
C PRO A 11 -37.37 -12.47 10.55
N PRO A 12 -36.61 -13.48 10.07
CA PRO A 12 -35.21 -13.65 10.43
C PRO A 12 -34.40 -12.45 9.95
N ARG A 13 -33.62 -11.86 10.86
CA ARG A 13 -32.61 -10.85 10.56
C ARG A 13 -31.57 -11.47 9.62
N HIS A 14 -31.53 -10.99 8.38
CA HIS A 14 -30.51 -11.38 7.44
C HIS A 14 -29.19 -10.73 7.87
N VAL A 15 -28.33 -11.51 8.53
CA VAL A 15 -26.92 -11.15 8.72
C VAL A 15 -26.22 -11.45 7.39
N PRO A 16 -25.66 -10.47 6.67
CA PRO A 16 -24.85 -10.78 5.50
C PRO A 16 -23.60 -11.53 5.98
N ARG A 17 -23.48 -12.76 5.45
CA ARG A 17 -22.39 -13.70 5.64
C ARG A 17 -21.04 -13.03 5.41
N GLY A 18 -20.12 -13.26 6.33
CA GLY A 18 -18.72 -12.87 6.19
C GLY A 18 -18.13 -13.36 4.88
N VAL A 19 -17.61 -12.43 4.09
CA VAL A 19 -16.75 -12.76 2.96
C VAL A 19 -15.41 -13.21 3.54
N ALA A 20 -15.22 -14.52 3.54
CA ALA A 20 -13.94 -15.16 3.77
C ALA A 20 -12.96 -14.69 2.70
N VAL A 21 -12.11 -13.69 3.02
CA VAL A 21 -10.92 -13.41 2.23
C VAL A 21 -9.89 -14.45 2.61
N LYS A 22 -9.79 -15.46 1.75
CA LYS A 22 -8.78 -16.52 1.75
C LYS A 22 -7.38 -15.89 1.86
N ARG A 23 -6.75 -15.95 3.03
CA ARG A 23 -5.30 -15.80 3.17
C ARG A 23 -4.66 -17.13 2.82
N VAL A 24 -3.85 -17.10 1.78
CA VAL A 24 -3.01 -18.19 1.25
C VAL A 24 -1.69 -17.48 0.93
N HIS A 25 -0.50 -17.84 1.40
CA HIS A 25 0.09 -19.06 1.95
C HIS A 25 1.23 -18.63 2.92
N ASP A 26 1.37 -19.23 4.11
CA ASP A 26 2.25 -20.39 4.46
C ASP A 26 3.75 -20.14 4.23
N VAL A 27 4.72 -20.64 4.98
CA VAL A 27 4.87 -21.45 6.21
C VAL A 27 6.39 -21.37 6.53
N GLU A 28 6.76 -21.64 7.78
CA GLU A 28 8.13 -21.90 8.25
C GLU A 28 9.03 -22.63 7.25
N ALA A 29 10.28 -22.18 7.16
CA ALA A 29 11.39 -23.02 6.70
C ALA A 29 12.62 -22.75 7.59
N ALA A 30 12.78 -23.65 8.54
CA ALA A 30 14.01 -24.33 8.95
C ALA A 30 15.32 -23.51 9.05
N THR A 31 15.83 -23.52 10.28
CA THR A 31 17.19 -23.25 10.73
C THR A 31 18.23 -23.98 9.88
N LEU A 32 19.16 -23.22 9.31
CA LEU A 32 20.55 -23.65 9.12
C LEU A 32 21.45 -22.47 9.51
N THR A 33 22.18 -22.65 10.61
CA THR A 33 23.15 -21.70 11.15
C THR A 33 24.23 -21.38 10.12
N MET A 34 24.08 -20.23 9.49
CA MET A 34 25.18 -19.48 8.91
C MET A 34 24.93 -18.04 9.35
N GLU A 35 25.53 -17.67 10.48
CA GLU A 35 25.57 -16.29 10.98
C GLU A 35 26.37 -15.45 9.96
N LEU A 36 25.72 -15.04 8.87
CA LEU A 36 26.09 -13.78 8.24
C LEU A 36 25.68 -12.70 9.24
N PRO A 37 26.63 -11.89 9.73
CA PRO A 37 26.48 -11.17 10.98
C PRO A 37 25.32 -10.20 10.85
N ALA A 38 24.49 -10.09 11.90
CA ALA A 38 23.42 -9.11 11.97
C ALA A 38 23.89 -7.71 11.51
N GLU A 39 25.14 -7.36 11.83
CA GLU A 39 25.82 -6.13 11.40
C GLU A 39 25.86 -5.91 9.87
N ARG A 40 26.04 -6.96 9.05
CA ARG A 40 26.02 -6.84 7.58
C ARG A 40 24.60 -6.72 7.04
N THR A 41 23.64 -7.33 7.73
CA THR A 41 22.20 -7.24 7.43
C THR A 41 21.74 -5.80 7.69
N ASP A 42 22.17 -5.21 8.80
CA ASP A 42 21.87 -3.83 9.18
C ASP A 42 22.52 -2.82 8.22
N ALA A 43 23.81 -2.98 7.88
CA ALA A 43 24.49 -2.08 6.93
C ALA A 43 23.90 -2.14 5.51
N SER A 44 23.52 -3.33 5.03
CA SER A 44 22.87 -3.47 3.71
C SER A 44 21.44 -2.92 3.67
N PHE A 45 20.73 -2.98 4.80
CA PHE A 45 19.42 -2.35 4.93
C PHE A 45 19.53 -0.84 4.95
N GLU A 46 20.48 -0.29 5.72
CA GLU A 46 20.67 1.16 5.83
C GLU A 46 20.97 1.78 4.47
N ALA A 47 21.93 1.22 3.72
CA ALA A 47 22.25 1.68 2.37
C ALA A 47 21.04 1.60 1.42
N PHE A 48 20.22 0.56 1.53
CA PHE A 48 18.98 0.44 0.76
C PHE A 48 17.94 1.50 1.17
N PHE A 49 17.78 1.75 2.47
CA PHE A 49 16.87 2.76 2.99
C PHE A 49 17.27 4.16 2.52
N GLU A 50 18.53 4.54 2.68
CA GLU A 50 19.07 5.83 2.26
C GLU A 50 18.90 6.07 0.75
N ASP A 51 19.17 5.05 -0.08
CA ASP A 51 19.07 5.16 -1.55
C ASP A 51 17.62 5.27 -2.04
N THR A 52 16.67 4.66 -1.34
CA THR A 52 15.32 4.46 -1.91
C THR A 52 14.19 5.19 -1.20
N CYS A 53 14.35 5.59 0.07
CA CYS A 53 13.23 6.05 0.90
C CYS A 53 12.53 7.28 0.33
N GLN A 54 13.26 8.37 0.06
CA GLN A 54 12.67 9.61 -0.45
C GLN A 54 11.96 9.41 -1.80
N ARG A 55 12.56 8.62 -2.69
CA ARG A 55 11.97 8.28 -3.99
C ARG A 55 10.67 7.50 -3.81
N ILE A 56 10.64 6.52 -2.91
CA ILE A 56 9.44 5.72 -2.65
C ILE A 56 8.33 6.57 -2.01
N VAL A 57 8.65 7.50 -1.10
CA VAL A 57 7.69 8.48 -0.58
C VAL A 57 7.02 9.25 -1.72
N GLY A 58 7.81 9.84 -2.62
CA GLY A 58 7.27 10.58 -3.76
C GLY A 58 6.38 9.73 -4.66
N ILE A 59 6.78 8.49 -4.94
CA ILE A 59 6.00 7.56 -5.77
C ILE A 59 4.66 7.23 -5.11
N VAL A 60 4.67 6.90 -3.82
CA VAL A 60 3.46 6.53 -3.08
C VAL A 60 2.55 7.75 -2.97
N ALA A 61 3.10 8.93 -2.67
CA ALA A 61 2.36 10.18 -2.60
C ALA A 61 1.64 10.51 -3.91
N VAL A 62 2.35 10.42 -5.04
CA VAL A 62 1.72 10.60 -6.37
C VAL A 62 0.69 9.52 -6.63
N ALA A 63 0.95 8.26 -6.29
CA ALA A 63 0.01 7.18 -6.56
C ALA A 63 -1.30 7.28 -5.74
N THR A 64 -1.22 7.80 -4.51
CA THR A 64 -2.35 7.86 -3.57
C THR A 64 -3.04 9.22 -3.51
N GLY A 65 -2.35 10.30 -3.89
CA GLY A 65 -2.88 11.66 -3.75
C GLY A 65 -2.73 12.27 -2.36
N ASP A 66 -1.98 11.65 -1.44
CA ASP A 66 -1.82 12.11 -0.06
C ASP A 66 -0.38 11.92 0.40
N VAL A 67 0.35 13.04 0.52
CA VAL A 67 1.78 13.08 0.87
C VAL A 67 2.01 12.62 2.31
N ALA A 68 1.23 13.15 3.26
CA ALA A 68 1.38 12.82 4.68
C ALA A 68 1.08 11.33 4.93
N ALA A 69 0.01 10.82 4.33
CA ALA A 69 -0.30 9.39 4.43
C ALA A 69 0.75 8.51 3.73
N ALA A 70 1.44 9.01 2.70
CA ALA A 70 2.51 8.29 2.03
C ALA A 70 3.76 8.20 2.91
N GLU A 71 4.17 9.29 3.56
CA GLU A 71 5.32 9.30 4.47
C GLU A 71 5.14 8.28 5.60
N ASP A 72 4.01 8.34 6.31
CA ASP A 72 3.67 7.39 7.37
C ASP A 72 3.69 5.94 6.86
N ALA A 73 3.07 5.70 5.70
CA ALA A 73 2.96 4.37 5.14
C ALA A 73 4.30 3.80 4.66
N VAL A 74 5.19 4.64 4.16
CA VAL A 74 6.53 4.24 3.72
C VAL A 74 7.40 3.91 4.93
N GLN A 75 7.36 4.71 5.99
CA GLN A 75 8.06 4.41 7.24
C GLN A 75 7.64 3.04 7.81
N ASP A 76 6.33 2.78 7.88
CA ASP A 76 5.78 1.49 8.30
C ASP A 76 6.23 0.33 7.37
N ALA A 77 6.30 0.57 6.06
CA ALA A 77 6.73 -0.43 5.10
C ALA A 77 8.22 -0.79 5.28
N TYR A 78 9.08 0.20 5.55
CA TYR A 78 10.50 -0.05 5.85
C TYR A 78 10.70 -0.74 7.19
N ALA A 79 9.94 -0.40 8.23
CA ALA A 79 9.98 -1.15 9.49
C ALA A 79 9.61 -2.64 9.27
N ARG A 80 8.62 -2.92 8.41
CA ARG A 80 8.28 -4.30 8.00
C ARG A 80 9.34 -4.94 7.12
N ALA A 81 10.06 -4.17 6.31
CA ALA A 81 11.16 -4.65 5.49
C ALA A 81 12.35 -5.07 6.37
N LEU A 82 12.73 -4.24 7.34
CA LEU A 82 13.81 -4.50 8.30
C LEU A 82 13.60 -5.83 9.02
N THR A 83 12.39 -6.06 9.56
CA THR A 83 12.04 -7.32 10.25
C THR A 83 12.10 -8.56 9.35
N ARG A 84 12.12 -8.39 8.02
CA ARG A 84 12.13 -9.47 7.02
C ARG A 84 13.30 -9.32 6.06
N TRP A 85 14.36 -8.58 6.44
CA TRP A 85 15.34 -8.09 5.49
C TRP A 85 16.07 -9.23 4.78
N GLY A 86 16.40 -10.31 5.50
CA GLY A 86 17.04 -11.50 4.90
C GLY A 86 16.24 -12.16 3.76
N ARG A 87 14.91 -11.97 3.71
CA ARG A 87 14.06 -12.41 2.59
C ARG A 87 13.87 -11.29 1.56
N VAL A 88 13.64 -10.06 2.02
CA VAL A 88 13.33 -8.91 1.15
C VAL A 88 14.52 -8.50 0.30
N SER A 89 15.74 -8.52 0.86
CA SER A 89 16.98 -8.19 0.14
C SER A 89 17.32 -9.17 -0.99
N ARG A 90 16.75 -10.38 -0.97
CA ARG A 90 16.93 -11.42 -2.00
C ARG A 90 15.91 -11.32 -3.13
N LEU A 91 14.95 -10.40 -3.05
CA LEU A 91 14.02 -10.15 -4.14
C LEU A 91 14.77 -9.46 -5.27
N ASP A 92 14.38 -9.72 -6.51
CA ASP A 92 14.92 -9.00 -7.67
C ASP A 92 14.74 -7.49 -7.52
N ARG A 93 13.64 -7.09 -6.87
CA ARG A 93 13.18 -5.70 -6.69
C ARG A 93 12.61 -5.44 -5.29
N PRO A 94 13.47 -5.26 -4.27
CA PRO A 94 13.05 -4.99 -2.90
C PRO A 94 12.31 -3.66 -2.76
N ASP A 95 12.68 -2.67 -3.57
CA ASP A 95 12.04 -1.36 -3.69
C ASP A 95 10.56 -1.47 -4.14
N LEU A 96 10.25 -2.29 -5.14
CA LEU A 96 8.88 -2.55 -5.58
C LEU A 96 8.05 -3.22 -4.49
N TRP A 97 8.68 -4.07 -3.68
CA TRP A 97 8.03 -4.70 -2.54
C TRP A 97 7.65 -3.65 -1.49
N VAL A 98 8.58 -2.76 -1.12
CA VAL A 98 8.34 -1.68 -0.15
C VAL A 98 7.25 -0.75 -0.66
N ALA A 99 7.36 -0.25 -1.89
CA ALA A 99 6.36 0.64 -2.49
C ALA A 99 4.97 0.01 -2.48
N ARG A 100 4.84 -1.26 -2.84
CA ARG A 100 3.57 -2.00 -2.80
C ARG A 100 3.00 -2.14 -1.39
N VAL A 101 3.84 -2.40 -0.39
CA VAL A 101 3.41 -2.49 1.01
C VAL A 101 2.93 -1.13 1.49
N ALA A 102 3.71 -0.07 1.24
CA ALA A 102 3.37 1.30 1.60
C ALA A 102 2.04 1.74 0.96
N THR A 103 1.84 1.52 -0.35
CA THR A 103 0.59 1.89 -1.03
C THR A 103 -0.64 1.21 -0.42
N ARG A 104 -0.53 -0.06 -0.01
CA ARG A 104 -1.64 -0.76 0.67
C ARG A 104 -1.94 -0.13 2.03
N ILE A 105 -0.90 0.18 2.81
CA ILE A 105 -1.05 0.84 4.12
C ILE A 105 -1.73 2.20 3.95
N ALA A 106 -1.30 3.01 2.99
CA ALA A 106 -1.89 4.31 2.70
C ALA A 106 -3.37 4.20 2.26
N ILE A 107 -3.72 3.26 1.38
CA ILE A 107 -5.11 3.00 0.98
C ILE A 107 -5.97 2.60 2.18
N ASP A 108 -5.46 1.72 3.04
CA ASP A 108 -6.18 1.26 4.22
C ASP A 108 -6.36 2.37 5.26
N ALA A 109 -5.38 3.27 5.40
CA ALA A 109 -5.49 4.46 6.24
C ALA A 109 -6.56 5.42 5.71
N TRP A 110 -6.55 5.74 4.41
CA TRP A 110 -7.56 6.59 3.77
C TRP A 110 -8.98 6.03 3.92
N ARG A 111 -9.15 4.72 3.70
CA ARG A 111 -10.43 4.02 3.87
C ARG A 111 -10.97 4.09 5.29
N ARG A 112 -10.11 4.15 6.31
CA ARG A 112 -10.49 4.30 7.72
C ARG A 112 -10.86 5.75 8.04
N ARG A 113 -9.99 6.71 7.70
CA ARG A 113 -10.22 8.15 7.98
C ARG A 113 -11.52 8.67 7.36
N ARG A 114 -11.87 8.23 6.15
CA ARG A 114 -13.15 8.58 5.51
C ARG A 114 -14.40 8.17 6.29
N ARG A 115 -14.29 7.19 7.20
CA ARG A 115 -15.40 6.77 8.06
C ARG A 115 -15.49 7.62 9.33
N GLU A 116 -14.46 8.41 9.63
CA GLU A 116 -14.22 8.95 10.98
C GLU A 116 -14.21 10.49 11.06
N THR A 117 -13.92 11.28 10.01
CA THR A 117 -13.78 12.75 10.19
C THR A 117 -13.97 13.63 8.94
N PRO A 118 -14.76 14.74 8.99
CA PRO A 118 -14.92 15.70 7.88
C PRO A 118 -13.96 16.91 7.80
N LEU A 119 -13.20 17.26 8.85
CA LEU A 119 -12.65 18.63 9.02
C LEU A 119 -11.33 18.95 8.25
N GLU A 120 -10.54 17.95 7.85
CA GLU A 120 -9.21 18.15 7.21
C GLU A 120 -9.25 18.38 5.68
N ALA A 121 -10.35 18.89 5.13
CA ALA A 121 -10.65 18.79 3.69
C ALA A 121 -9.94 19.83 2.81
N GLU A 122 -9.71 21.04 3.31
CA GLU A 122 -9.45 22.22 2.45
C GLU A 122 -8.00 22.28 1.93
N MET A 123 -7.00 22.09 2.80
CA MET A 123 -5.58 22.05 2.39
C MET A 123 -5.26 20.80 1.55
N ARG A 124 -5.96 19.69 1.83
CA ARG A 124 -5.84 18.43 1.06
C ARG A 124 -6.41 18.57 -0.35
N ALA A 125 -7.41 19.43 -0.56
CA ALA A 125 -7.99 19.67 -1.88
C ALA A 125 -6.99 20.30 -2.87
N SER A 126 -6.16 21.26 -2.43
CA SER A 126 -5.15 21.89 -3.30
C SER A 126 -4.05 20.91 -3.73
N VAL A 127 -3.56 20.07 -2.82
CA VAL A 127 -2.54 19.05 -3.15
C VAL A 127 -3.12 17.97 -4.07
N HIS A 128 -4.40 17.64 -3.89
CA HIS A 128 -5.10 16.69 -4.76
C HIS A 128 -5.20 17.22 -6.19
N ASP A 129 -5.52 18.50 -6.40
CA ASP A 129 -5.61 19.12 -7.73
C ASP A 129 -4.27 19.06 -8.50
N ASP A 130 -3.14 19.32 -7.83
CA ASP A 130 -1.82 19.20 -8.45
C ASP A 130 -1.46 17.75 -8.82
N ILE A 131 -1.85 16.77 -7.99
CA ILE A 131 -1.62 15.36 -8.25
C ILE A 131 -2.56 14.83 -9.35
N ASP A 132 -3.81 15.29 -9.40
CA ASP A 132 -4.76 14.94 -10.45
C ASP A 132 -4.25 15.42 -11.82
N ARG A 133 -3.73 16.66 -11.90
CA ARG A 133 -3.07 17.17 -13.12
C ARG A 133 -1.87 16.33 -13.54
N LEU A 134 -1.10 15.81 -12.58
CA LEU A 134 0.00 14.89 -12.84
C LEU A 134 -0.52 13.54 -13.38
N TRP A 135 -1.63 13.01 -12.87
CA TRP A 135 -2.25 11.80 -13.41
C TRP A 135 -2.73 11.99 -14.83
N VAL A 136 -3.36 13.13 -15.15
CA VAL A 136 -3.78 13.47 -16.51
C VAL A 136 -2.59 13.48 -17.44
N ARG A 137 -1.54 14.24 -17.08
CA ARG A 137 -0.34 14.40 -17.90
C ARG A 137 0.40 13.08 -18.15
N TRP A 138 0.35 12.14 -17.21
CA TRP A 138 1.02 10.84 -17.32
C TRP A 138 0.07 9.68 -17.70
N GLY A 139 -1.21 9.95 -18.01
CA GLY A 139 -2.19 8.93 -18.40
C GLY A 139 -2.55 7.94 -17.28
N LEU A 140 -2.45 8.35 -16.01
CA LEU A 140 -2.66 7.50 -14.83
C LEU A 140 -4.10 7.49 -14.30
N GLU A 141 -4.99 8.35 -14.81
CA GLU A 141 -6.35 8.56 -14.27
C GLU A 141 -7.16 7.25 -14.18
N GLY A 142 -7.09 6.41 -15.22
CA GLY A 142 -7.81 5.13 -15.29
C GLY A 142 -7.17 3.98 -14.49
N LEU A 143 -6.00 4.20 -13.89
CA LEU A 143 -5.27 3.16 -13.18
C LEU A 143 -5.61 3.15 -11.69
N SER A 144 -5.72 1.96 -11.11
CA SER A 144 -5.74 1.81 -9.65
C SER A 144 -4.41 2.30 -9.05
N PRO A 145 -4.38 2.73 -7.78
CA PRO A 145 -3.13 3.18 -7.15
C PRO A 145 -1.99 2.16 -7.27
N MET A 146 -2.30 0.86 -7.20
CA MET A 146 -1.31 -0.20 -7.37
C MET A 146 -0.73 -0.29 -8.80
N GLN A 147 -1.55 -0.01 -9.81
CA GLN A 147 -1.10 0.08 -11.19
C GLN A 147 -0.25 1.35 -11.40
N ARG A 148 -0.67 2.49 -10.81
CA ARG A 148 0.11 3.75 -10.86
C ARG A 148 1.52 3.57 -10.31
N VAL A 149 1.66 2.96 -9.13
CA VAL A 149 2.97 2.65 -8.51
C VAL A 149 3.87 1.88 -9.48
N THR A 150 3.31 0.84 -10.13
CA THR A 150 4.06 0.00 -11.06
C THR A 150 4.54 0.80 -12.27
N VAL A 151 3.67 1.64 -12.85
CA VAL A 151 4.00 2.50 -14.00
C VAL A 151 5.03 3.57 -13.61
N ILE A 152 4.85 4.24 -12.48
CA ILE A 152 5.76 5.30 -12.02
C ILE A 152 7.14 4.73 -11.72
N LEU A 153 7.23 3.61 -10.98
CA LEU A 153 8.51 2.93 -10.72
C LEU A 153 9.21 2.52 -12.01
N ARG A 154 8.46 2.00 -12.99
CA ARG A 154 9.02 1.66 -14.30
C ARG A 154 9.56 2.87 -15.05
N HIS A 155 8.86 4.01 -14.98
CA HIS A 155 9.24 5.24 -15.66
C HIS A 155 10.49 5.90 -15.05
N VAL A 156 10.54 5.98 -13.72
CA VAL A 156 11.67 6.60 -12.97
C VAL A 156 12.99 5.83 -13.18
N GLU A 157 12.92 4.56 -13.57
CA GLU A 157 14.09 3.72 -13.83
C GLU A 157 14.61 3.77 -15.26
N GLY A 158 14.04 4.64 -16.10
CA GLY A 158 14.59 4.89 -17.43
C GLY A 158 14.55 3.70 -18.38
N ARG A 159 13.61 2.75 -18.18
CA ARG A 159 13.33 1.74 -19.19
C ARG A 159 12.30 2.33 -20.16
N PRO A 160 12.69 2.80 -21.36
CA PRO A 160 11.74 3.33 -22.32
C PRO A 160 10.70 2.25 -22.65
N VAL A 161 9.44 2.69 -22.77
CA VAL A 161 8.42 1.93 -23.49
C VAL A 161 8.91 1.89 -24.93
N GLY A 162 9.52 0.76 -25.33
CA GLY A 162 9.65 0.46 -26.74
C GLY A 162 8.24 0.46 -27.33
N GLU A 163 8.00 1.36 -28.27
CA GLU A 163 6.86 1.42 -29.19
C GLU A 163 5.46 1.22 -28.61
N VAL A 164 4.79 2.34 -28.31
CA VAL A 164 3.33 2.44 -28.43
C VAL A 164 3.07 3.86 -28.95
N ALA A 165 2.69 4.15 -30.19
CA ALA A 165 2.20 3.35 -31.30
C ALA A 165 2.58 4.05 -32.64
N ALA A 166 2.75 3.25 -33.69
CA ALA A 166 2.63 3.68 -35.09
C ALA A 166 1.15 3.69 -35.51
#